data_AF-W4M5B9-F1
#
_entry.id   AF-W4M5B9-F1
#
_cell.length_a   1.000
_cell.length_b   1.000
_cell.length_c   1.000
_cell.angle_alpha   90.00
_cell.angle_beta   90.00
_cell.angle_gamma   90.00
#
_symmetry.space_group_name_H-M   'P 1'
#
loop_
_entity.id
_entity.type
_entity.pdbx_description
1 polymer ?
#
loop_
_entity_poly.entity_id
_entity_poly.type
_entity_poly.pdbx_seq_one_letter_code
_entity_poly.pdbx_strand_id
1 'polypeptide(L)'
;MKPVEKTHKIPYVSPTTATLLTELGEECQHILKHLSQLEQAGLGEDQVETMLGELSAAILHVHEHTRDLDVLLDEDCTGHE
;
A
#
# COMPACT_ATOMS: atom_id res chain seq x y z
N MET A 1 20.82 -14.27 -1.63
CA MET A 1 19.79 -14.51 -0.59
C MET A 1 18.46 -14.05 -1.17
N LYS A 2 17.43 -14.90 -1.19
CA LYS A 2 16.08 -14.47 -1.60
C LYS A 2 15.44 -13.72 -0.42
N PRO A 3 14.66 -12.65 -0.63
CA PRO A 3 13.95 -12.01 0.48
C PRO A 3 12.97 -13.03 1.05
N VAL A 4 13.00 -13.22 2.37
CA VAL A 4 11.88 -13.86 3.08
C VAL A 4 10.79 -12.80 3.13
N GLU A 5 9.80 -12.94 2.27
CA GLU A 5 8.53 -12.21 2.38
C GLU A 5 7.94 -12.58 3.74
N LYS A 6 7.96 -11.62 4.67
CA LYS A 6 7.36 -11.79 5.98
C LYS A 6 5.86 -11.73 5.79
N THR A 7 5.23 -12.88 5.59
CA THR A 7 3.77 -12.99 5.54
C THR A 7 3.21 -12.55 6.90
N HIS A 8 2.65 -11.34 6.94
CA HIS A 8 1.87 -10.87 8.07
C HIS A 8 0.60 -11.72 8.13
N LYS A 9 0.51 -12.59 9.13
CA LYS A 9 -0.69 -13.40 9.32
C LYS A 9 -1.79 -12.50 9.87
N ILE A 10 -2.67 -12.03 9.00
CA ILE A 10 -3.97 -11.46 9.40
C ILE A 10 -4.88 -12.68 9.65
N PRO A 11 -5.25 -12.97 10.91
CA PRO A 11 -5.76 -14.30 11.29
C PRO A 11 -7.19 -14.62 10.83
N TYR A 12 -7.86 -13.71 10.11
CA TYR A 12 -9.28 -13.80 9.75
C TYR A 12 -9.56 -13.63 8.25
N VAL A 13 -8.53 -13.70 7.42
CA VAL A 13 -8.65 -13.53 5.96
C VAL A 13 -7.78 -14.55 5.25
N SER A 14 -8.07 -14.82 3.98
CA SER A 14 -7.26 -15.72 3.16
C SER A 14 -5.80 -15.21 3.06
N PRO A 15 -4.82 -16.09 2.81
CA PRO A 15 -3.43 -15.66 2.62
C PRO A 15 -3.26 -14.60 1.53
N THR A 16 -4.06 -14.69 0.45
CA THR A 16 -4.06 -13.71 -0.63
C THR A 16 -4.54 -12.35 -0.14
N THR A 17 -5.68 -12.30 0.55
CA THR A 17 -6.21 -11.05 1.13
C THR A 17 -5.25 -10.48 2.17
N ALA A 18 -4.60 -11.32 2.98
CA ALA A 18 -3.60 -10.87 3.94
C ALA A 18 -2.40 -10.18 3.25
N THR A 19 -1.92 -10.73 2.14
CA THR A 19 -0.87 -10.10 1.33
C THR A 19 -1.33 -8.77 0.74
N LEU A 20 -2.51 -8.73 0.10
CA LEU A 20 -3.05 -7.50 -0.49
C LEU A 20 -3.25 -6.39 0.56
N LEU A 21 -3.75 -6.73 1.75
CA LEU A 21 -3.89 -5.77 2.85
C LEU A 21 -2.54 -5.29 3.37
N THR A 22 -1.52 -6.14 3.36
CA THR A 22 -0.15 -5.76 3.73
C THR A 22 0.42 -4.77 2.72
N GLU A 23 0.34 -5.10 1.42
CA GLU A 23 0.81 -4.25 0.32
C GLU A 23 0.07 -2.90 0.29
N LEU A 24 -1.26 -2.91 0.45
CA LEU A 24 -2.04 -1.67 0.57
C LEU A 24 -1.57 -0.81 1.75
N GLY A 25 -1.29 -1.43 2.89
CA GLY A 25 -0.74 -0.75 4.06
C GLY A 25 0.63 -0.11 3.80
N GLU A 26 1.50 -0.80 3.08
CA GLU A 26 2.82 -0.29 2.66
C GLU A 26 2.68 0.93 1.73
N GLU A 27 1.81 0.86 0.73
CA GLU A 27 1.61 1.97 -0.20
C GLU A 27 0.95 3.20 0.47
N CYS A 28 0.03 2.98 1.41
CA CYS A 28 -0.48 4.07 2.25
C CYS A 28 0.63 4.75 3.06
N GLN A 29 1.60 4.00 3.58
CA GLN A 29 2.74 4.57 4.29
C GLN A 29 3.66 5.36 3.36
N HIS A 30 3.88 4.91 2.12
CA HIS A 30 4.61 5.66 1.11
C HIS A 30 3.94 7.01 0.83
N ILE A 31 2.63 7.03 0.60
CA ILE A 31 1.87 8.27 0.38
C ILE A 31 2.05 9.24 1.54
N LEU A 32 1.84 8.79 2.78
CA LEU A 32 1.98 9.64 3.96
C LEU A 32 3.41 10.18 4.11
N LYS A 33 4.42 9.36 3.83
CA LYS A 33 5.82 9.77 3.86
C LYS A 33 6.10 10.88 2.83
N HIS A 34 5.69 10.70 1.58
CA HIS A 34 5.94 11.69 0.52
C HIS A 34 5.19 13.00 0.77
N LEU A 35 3.95 12.94 1.26
CA LEU A 35 3.20 14.14 1.67
C LEU A 35 3.93 14.90 2.78
N SER A 36 4.39 14.21 3.83
CA SER A 36 5.15 14.83 4.92
C SER A 36 6.50 15.41 4.44
N GLN A 37 7.13 14.81 3.43
CA GLN A 37 8.35 15.37 2.84
C GLN A 37 8.08 16.62 2.03
N LEU A 38 6.98 16.68 1.27
CA LEU A 38 6.58 17.86 0.49
C LEU A 38 6.25 19.09 1.36
N GLU A 39 5.88 18.88 2.62
CA GLU A 39 5.64 19.96 3.59
C GLU A 39 6.93 20.63 4.10
N GLN A 40 8.11 20.05 3.83
CA GLN A 40 9.39 20.57 4.31
C GLN A 40 9.81 21.82 3.52
N ALA A 41 10.37 22.81 4.22
CA ALA A 41 10.92 23.99 3.58
C ALA A 41 12.29 23.69 2.93
N GLY A 42 12.62 24.42 1.84
CA GLY A 42 13.94 24.36 1.22
C GLY A 42 14.17 23.18 0.27
N LEU A 43 13.09 22.56 -0.23
CA LEU A 43 13.19 21.52 -1.25
C LEU A 43 13.72 22.09 -2.57
N GLY A 44 14.66 21.38 -3.18
CA GLY A 44 15.10 21.65 -4.55
C GLY A 44 14.09 21.11 -5.58
N GLU A 45 14.08 21.69 -6.77
CA GLU A 45 13.16 21.32 -7.87
C GLU A 45 13.24 19.82 -8.20
N ASP A 46 14.44 19.27 -8.37
CA ASP A 46 14.66 17.83 -8.63
C ASP A 46 14.11 16.92 -7.52
N GLN A 47 14.17 17.38 -6.26
CA GLN A 47 13.63 16.64 -5.12
C GLN A 47 12.10 16.64 -5.15
N VAL A 48 11.49 17.79 -5.49
CA VAL A 48 10.04 17.90 -5.66
C VAL A 48 9.58 17.01 -6.82
N GLU A 49 10.25 17.05 -7.96
CA GLU A 49 9.92 16.20 -9.11
C GLU A 49 9.98 14.71 -8.75
N THR A 50 11.06 14.28 -8.08
CA THR A 50 11.22 12.90 -7.62
C THR A 50 10.07 12.49 -6.68
N MET A 51 9.76 13.31 -5.67
CA MET A 51 8.70 13.00 -4.71
C MET A 51 7.31 12.97 -5.34
N LEU A 52 7.02 13.85 -6.32
CA LEU A 52 5.76 13.82 -7.05
C LEU A 52 5.66 12.57 -7.94
N GLY A 53 6.76 12.14 -8.55
CA GLY A 53 6.83 10.88 -9.29
C GLY A 53 6.56 9.66 -8.39
N GLU A 54 7.22 9.60 -7.23
CA GLU A 54 7.02 8.53 -6.24
C GLU A 54 5.59 8.53 -5.68
N LEU A 55 5.03 9.70 -5.37
CA LEU A 55 3.64 9.84 -4.92
C LEU A 55 2.66 9.37 -6.00
N SER A 56 2.90 9.72 -7.26
CA SER A 56 2.06 9.25 -8.37
C SER A 56 2.11 7.73 -8.53
N ALA A 57 3.28 7.10 -8.33
CA ALA A 57 3.43 5.66 -8.39
C ALA A 57 2.69 4.97 -7.23
N ALA A 58 2.83 5.47 -6.00
CA ALA A 58 2.15 4.93 -4.84
C ALA A 58 0.62 5.02 -4.97
N ILE A 59 0.10 6.14 -5.49
CA ILE A 59 -1.35 6.29 -5.78
C ILE A 59 -1.82 5.27 -6.81
N LEU A 60 -1.04 5.04 -7.88
CA LEU A 60 -1.36 4.03 -8.88
C LEU A 60 -1.39 2.61 -8.26
N HIS A 61 -0.43 2.27 -7.40
CA HIS A 61 -0.43 0.99 -6.70
C HIS A 61 -1.62 0.85 -5.76
N VAL A 62 -2.00 1.89 -5.02
CA VAL A 62 -3.23 1.88 -4.20
C VAL A 62 -4.45 1.60 -5.06
N HIS A 63 -4.58 2.22 -6.23
CA HIS A 63 -5.68 1.94 -7.15
C HIS A 63 -5.72 0.47 -7.59
N GLU A 64 -4.57 -0.14 -7.88
CA GLU A 64 -4.51 -1.55 -8.25
C GLU A 64 -4.83 -2.47 -7.06
N HIS A 65 -4.25 -2.22 -5.88
CA HIS A 65 -4.47 -3.06 -4.69
C HIS A 65 -5.88 -2.94 -4.11
N THR A 66 -6.57 -1.82 -4.34
CA THR A 66 -7.96 -1.62 -3.90
C THR A 66 -8.99 -2.08 -4.92
N ARG A 67 -8.56 -2.45 -6.14
CA ARG A 67 -9.44 -2.96 -7.16
C ARG A 67 -10.03 -4.30 -6.73
N ASP A 68 -11.35 -4.35 -6.63
CA ASP A 68 -12.13 -5.54 -6.23
C ASP A 68 -11.78 -6.08 -4.82
N LEU A 69 -11.00 -5.33 -4.02
CA LEU A 69 -10.61 -5.73 -2.66
C LEU A 69 -11.81 -5.78 -1.72
N ASP A 70 -12.81 -4.93 -1.93
CA ASP A 70 -14.07 -4.94 -1.20
C ASP A 70 -14.82 -6.26 -1.36
N VAL A 71 -14.82 -6.82 -2.57
CA VAL A 71 -15.42 -8.13 -2.86
C VAL A 71 -14.66 -9.24 -2.15
N LEU A 72 -13.32 -9.25 -2.24
CA LEU A 72 -12.48 -10.24 -1.55
C LEU A 72 -12.66 -10.21 -0.03
N LEU A 73 -12.84 -9.01 0.55
CA LEU A 73 -13.10 -8.86 1.97
C LEU A 73 -14.47 -9.43 2.37
N ASP A 74 -15.50 -9.25 1.53
CA ASP A 74 -16.84 -9.81 1.78
C ASP A 74 -16.84 -11.35 1.69
N GLU A 75 -16.10 -11.92 0.74
CA GLU A 75 -15.91 -13.37 0.61
C GLU A 75 -15.20 -13.96 1.85
N ASP A 76 -14.14 -13.31 2.34
CA ASP A 76 -13.45 -13.75 3.55
C ASP A 76 -14.32 -13.57 4.82
N CYS A 77 -15.22 -12.59 4.84
CA CYS A 77 -16.18 -12.40 5.94
C CYS A 77 -17.28 -13.47 5.98
N THR A 78 -17.77 -13.91 4.83
CA THR A 78 -18.88 -14.89 4.71
C THR A 78 -18.42 -16.34 4.86
N GLY A 79 -17.13 -16.65 4.69
CA GLY A 79 -16.55 -17.99 4.89
C GLY A 79 -16.40 -18.44 6.36
N HIS A 80 -16.81 -17.62 7.33
CA HIS A 80 -16.62 -17.82 8.78
C HIS A 80 -17.94 -18.05 9.56
N GLU A 81 -19.04 -18.40 8.89
CA GLU A 81 -20.33 -18.78 9.49
C GLU A 81 -20.51 -20.29 9.70
#